data_AF-A0A9P8BCC6-F1
#
_entry.id   AF-A0A9P8BCC6-F1
#
_cell.length_a   1.000
_cell.length_b   1.000
_cell.length_c   1.000
_cell.angle_alpha   90.00
_cell.angle_beta   90.00
_cell.angle_gamma   90.00
#
_symmetry.space_group_name_H-M   'P 1'
#
loop_
_entity.id
_entity.type
_entity.pdbx_description
1 polymer ?
#
loop_
_entity_poly.entity_id
_entity_poly.type
_entity_poly.pdbx_seq_one_letter_code
_entity_poly.pdbx_strand_id
1 'polypeptide(L)'
;MSLESGTYIITNNAFKTLIGRNPFEDRSLLPKPVQSLPPGSDPPMWEILKTGSDYVMNIGGAPATEMDGLVSALLIDPENGSKWCITPQPQHGPNVYTIELADKSKGWVVPTEEPETQVALQPLISTKSIPPQFPATQLFMIAPMNME
;
A
#
# COMPACT_ATOMS: atom_id res chain seq x y z
N MET A 1 17.24 4.90 -4.22
CA MET A 1 17.42 4.95 -2.75
C MET A 1 16.25 4.21 -2.11
N SER A 2 16.45 3.54 -0.99
CA SER A 2 15.36 2.91 -0.21
C SER A 2 14.46 3.98 0.42
N LEU A 3 13.18 3.66 0.63
CA LEU A 3 12.29 4.51 1.43
C LEU A 3 12.75 4.50 2.90
N GLU A 4 12.71 5.64 3.58
CA GLU A 4 13.05 5.73 5.01
C GLU A 4 11.80 5.54 5.88
N SER A 5 12.01 5.31 7.18
CA SER A 5 10.89 5.24 8.13
C SER A 5 10.24 6.61 8.28
N GLY A 6 8.92 6.66 8.41
CA GLY A 6 8.19 7.92 8.55
C GLY A 6 6.69 7.78 8.38
N THR A 7 6.01 8.93 8.38
CA THR A 7 4.58 9.02 8.07
C THR A 7 4.38 9.46 6.63
N TYR A 8 3.52 8.75 5.91
CA TYR A 8 3.32 8.91 4.47
C TYR A 8 1.85 8.93 4.08
N ILE A 9 1.58 9.51 2.92
CA ILE A 9 0.35 9.34 2.16
C ILE A 9 0.66 8.37 1.02
N ILE A 10 -0.24 7.41 0.79
CA ILE A 10 -0.14 6.44 -0.31
C ILE A 10 -1.27 6.71 -1.31
N THR A 11 -0.91 6.88 -2.58
CA THR A 11 -1.86 7.13 -3.67
C THR A 11 -1.62 6.12 -4.80
N ASN A 12 -2.68 5.55 -5.35
CA ASN A 12 -2.56 4.70 -6.53
C ASN A 12 -2.33 5.52 -7.81
N ASN A 13 -1.42 5.05 -8.67
CA ASN A 13 -1.08 5.79 -9.88
C ASN A 13 -2.09 5.68 -11.01
N ALA A 14 -2.91 4.61 -11.09
CA ALA A 14 -3.93 4.47 -12.13
C ALA A 14 -5.10 5.42 -11.91
N PHE A 15 -5.67 5.39 -10.70
CA PHE A 15 -6.94 6.07 -10.41
C PHE A 15 -6.77 7.34 -9.58
N LYS A 16 -5.54 7.65 -9.15
CA LYS A 16 -5.20 8.81 -8.31
C LYS A 16 -5.97 8.84 -6.99
N THR A 17 -6.38 7.68 -6.52
CA THR A 17 -7.11 7.50 -5.26
C THR A 17 -6.15 7.30 -4.10
N LEU A 18 -6.50 7.89 -2.95
CA LEU A 18 -5.82 7.63 -1.68
C LEU A 18 -6.05 6.17 -1.28
N ILE A 19 -5.03 5.52 -0.72
CA ILE A 19 -5.11 4.15 -0.23
C ILE A 19 -5.08 4.17 1.28
N GLY A 20 -6.03 3.52 1.93
CA GLY A 20 -6.12 3.52 3.39
C GLY A 20 -7.29 2.69 3.90
N ARG A 21 -7.79 3.09 5.06
CA ARG A 21 -8.96 2.50 5.72
C ARG A 21 -10.15 3.44 5.65
N ASN A 22 -11.36 2.89 5.68
CA ASN A 22 -12.56 3.72 5.74
C ASN A 22 -12.62 4.41 7.12
N PRO A 23 -12.87 5.73 7.20
CA PRO A 23 -13.03 6.41 8.50
C PRO A 23 -14.28 5.94 9.27
N PHE A 24 -15.27 5.36 8.58
CA PHE A 24 -16.52 4.88 9.16
C PHE A 24 -16.61 3.35 9.07
N GLU A 25 -15.85 2.67 9.95
CA GLU A 25 -15.86 1.21 10.06
C GLU A 25 -16.80 0.71 11.16
N ASP A 26 -17.23 -0.54 11.05
CA ASP A 26 -17.88 -1.24 12.16
C ASP A 26 -16.91 -1.39 13.36
N ARG A 27 -17.45 -1.61 14.56
CA ARG A 27 -16.66 -1.70 15.81
C ARG A 27 -16.10 -3.09 16.11
N SER A 28 -16.25 -4.06 15.21
CA SER A 28 -15.64 -5.38 15.40
C SER A 28 -14.11 -5.28 15.28
N LEU A 29 -13.42 -6.25 15.89
CA LEU A 29 -11.98 -6.43 15.75
C LEU A 29 -11.62 -7.27 14.51
N LEU A 30 -12.57 -7.47 13.60
CA LEU A 30 -12.27 -8.14 12.33
C LEU A 30 -11.24 -7.32 11.55
N PRO A 31 -10.38 -7.98 10.76
CA PRO A 31 -9.45 -7.30 9.86
C PRO A 31 -10.18 -6.27 8.99
N LYS A 32 -9.60 -5.07 8.89
CA LYS A 32 -10.23 -3.94 8.20
C LYS A 32 -9.67 -3.80 6.80
N PRO A 33 -10.49 -3.63 5.76
CA PRO A 33 -10.01 -3.57 4.39
C PRO A 33 -9.08 -2.38 4.18
N VAL A 34 -7.97 -2.61 3.48
CA VAL A 34 -7.15 -1.53 2.90
C VAL A 34 -7.63 -1.31 1.48
N GLN A 35 -8.16 -0.13 1.18
CA GLN A 35 -8.92 0.14 -0.03
C GLN A 35 -8.66 1.54 -0.61
N SER A 36 -9.09 1.75 -1.85
CA SER A 36 -9.21 3.08 -2.43
C SER A 36 -10.25 3.89 -1.66
N LEU A 37 -9.92 5.13 -1.31
CA LEU A 37 -10.83 6.02 -0.62
C LEU A 37 -11.59 6.89 -1.62
N PRO A 38 -12.87 7.25 -1.33
CA PRO A 38 -13.64 8.17 -2.15
C PRO A 38 -12.94 9.51 -2.35
N PRO A 39 -13.15 10.20 -3.48
CA PRO A 39 -12.65 11.56 -3.69
C PRO A 39 -13.07 12.51 -2.56
N GLY A 40 -12.15 13.36 -2.11
CA GLY A 40 -12.39 14.30 -1.02
C GLY A 40 -12.25 13.71 0.39
N SER A 41 -11.87 12.43 0.52
CA SER A 41 -11.48 11.86 1.81
C SER A 41 -10.23 12.54 2.37
N ASP A 42 -10.16 12.65 3.70
CA ASP A 42 -8.94 13.10 4.37
C ASP A 42 -7.77 12.13 4.06
N PRO A 43 -6.54 12.63 3.88
CA PRO A 43 -5.38 11.79 3.60
C PRO A 43 -5.11 10.77 4.72
N PRO A 44 -5.12 9.45 4.42
CA PRO A 44 -4.81 8.43 5.40
C PRO A 44 -3.33 8.47 5.77
N MET A 45 -3.04 8.55 7.07
CA MET A 45 -1.68 8.56 7.59
C MET A 45 -1.16 7.13 7.73
N TRP A 46 -0.23 6.76 6.85
CA TRP A 46 0.53 5.51 6.92
C TRP A 46 1.80 5.70 7.72
N GLU A 47 2.02 4.91 8.75
CA GLU A 47 3.33 4.80 9.39
C GLU A 47 4.09 3.65 8.74
N ILE A 48 5.19 3.98 8.06
CA ILE A 48 6.05 2.99 7.40
C ILE A 48 7.33 2.88 8.23
N LEU A 49 7.61 1.67 8.73
CA LEU A 49 8.76 1.37 9.56
C LEU A 49 9.70 0.43 8.80
N LYS A 50 10.91 0.90 8.52
CA LYS A 50 11.97 0.09 7.91
C LYS A 50 12.56 -0.86 8.94
N THR A 51 12.55 -2.15 8.62
CA THR A 51 13.01 -3.26 9.45
C THR A 51 14.06 -4.08 8.69
N GLY A 52 15.31 -3.58 8.67
CA GLY A 52 16.36 -4.16 7.83
C GLY A 52 16.13 -3.87 6.34
N SER A 53 15.87 -4.91 5.54
CA SER A 53 15.54 -4.80 4.11
C SER A 53 14.05 -4.61 3.83
N ASP A 54 13.20 -4.93 4.80
CA ASP A 54 11.75 -5.01 4.64
C ASP A 54 11.07 -3.90 5.44
N TYR A 55 9.76 -3.78 5.28
CA TYR A 55 8.95 -2.74 5.89
C TYR A 55 7.75 -3.34 6.63
N VAL A 56 7.40 -2.74 7.75
CA VAL A 56 6.08 -2.86 8.37
C VAL A 56 5.30 -1.60 8.02
N MET A 57 4.07 -1.75 7.55
CA MET A 57 3.22 -0.63 7.11
C MET A 57 1.96 -0.61 7.97
N ASN A 58 1.80 0.42 8.80
CA ASN A 58 0.67 0.57 9.71
C ASN A 58 -0.31 1.62 9.20
N ILE A 59 -1.60 1.35 9.36
CA ILE A 59 -2.69 2.29 9.08
C ILE A 59 -3.75 2.25 10.19
N GLY A 60 -3.99 3.40 10.81
CA GLY A 60 -4.88 3.50 11.97
C GLY A 60 -4.44 2.60 13.14
N GLY A 61 -3.11 2.56 13.39
CA GLY A 61 -2.50 1.82 14.50
C GLY A 61 -2.37 0.30 14.31
N ALA A 62 -2.70 -0.23 13.13
CA ALA A 62 -2.66 -1.66 12.84
C ALA A 62 -1.82 -1.97 11.58
N PRO A 63 -1.05 -3.07 11.58
CA PRO A 63 -0.24 -3.44 10.43
C PRO A 63 -1.11 -3.97 9.28
N ALA A 64 -0.79 -3.54 8.06
CA ALA A 64 -1.33 -4.12 6.85
C ALA A 64 -0.75 -5.53 6.64
N THR A 65 -1.61 -6.47 6.32
CA THR A 65 -1.29 -7.87 6.08
C THR A 65 -2.00 -8.41 4.85
N GLU A 66 -1.43 -9.46 4.27
CA GLU A 66 -2.13 -10.34 3.34
C GLU A 66 -3.21 -11.14 4.07
N MET A 67 -4.39 -11.22 3.46
CA MET A 67 -5.48 -12.08 3.90
C MET A 67 -6.33 -12.45 2.69
N ASP A 68 -6.40 -13.73 2.36
CA ASP A 68 -7.21 -14.28 1.26
C ASP A 68 -6.96 -13.57 -0.10
N GLY A 69 -5.70 -13.21 -0.38
CA GLY A 69 -5.34 -12.49 -1.61
C GLY A 69 -5.74 -11.01 -1.64
N LEU A 70 -6.09 -10.43 -0.49
CA LEU A 70 -6.40 -9.01 -0.31
C LEU A 70 -5.48 -8.41 0.76
N VAL A 71 -5.45 -7.08 0.83
CA VAL A 71 -4.72 -6.35 1.88
C VAL A 71 -5.72 -5.87 2.93
N SER A 72 -5.44 -6.19 4.20
CA SER A 72 -6.26 -5.79 5.34
C SER A 72 -5.38 -5.32 6.50
N ALA A 73 -5.86 -4.39 7.31
CA ALA A 73 -5.25 -4.01 8.57
C ALA A 73 -5.65 -5.01 9.66
N LEU A 74 -4.65 -5.61 10.31
CA LEU A 74 -4.83 -6.67 11.29
C LEU A 74 -4.95 -6.08 12.70
N LEU A 75 -6.14 -6.13 13.29
CA LEU A 75 -6.41 -5.54 14.61
C LEU A 75 -6.10 -6.48 15.79
N ILE A 76 -6.03 -7.79 15.56
CA ILE A 76 -5.75 -8.83 16.56
C ILE A 76 -4.43 -9.50 16.21
N ASP A 77 -3.59 -9.74 17.22
CA ASP A 77 -2.24 -10.31 17.07
C ASP A 77 -1.39 -9.59 16.01
N PRO A 78 -1.22 -8.25 16.13
CA PRO A 78 -0.55 -7.42 15.12
C PRO A 78 0.92 -7.84 14.85
N GLU A 79 1.56 -8.58 15.75
CA GLU A 79 2.87 -9.18 15.51
C GLU A 79 2.91 -10.13 14.31
N ASN A 80 1.75 -10.62 13.86
CA ASN A 80 1.60 -11.48 12.67
C ASN A 80 1.41 -10.69 11.37
N GLY A 81 1.50 -9.36 11.41
CA GLY A 81 1.41 -8.52 10.21
C GLY A 81 2.46 -8.89 9.15
N SER A 82 2.07 -8.79 7.87
CA SER A 82 2.98 -9.06 6.76
C SER A 82 4.14 -8.07 6.70
N LYS A 83 5.29 -8.55 6.24
CA LYS A 83 6.43 -7.71 5.87
C LYS A 83 6.40 -7.40 4.39
N TRP A 84 6.73 -6.16 4.04
CA TRP A 84 6.62 -5.63 2.71
C TRP A 84 7.99 -5.25 2.13
N CYS A 85 8.20 -5.51 0.84
CA CYS A 85 9.30 -4.96 0.06
C CYS A 85 8.78 -3.75 -0.74
N ILE A 86 9.30 -2.56 -0.44
CA ILE A 86 8.93 -1.32 -1.13
C ILE A 86 10.06 -0.97 -2.11
N THR A 87 9.81 -1.20 -3.41
CA THR A 87 10.85 -1.05 -4.44
C THR A 87 10.62 0.24 -5.24
N PRO A 88 11.60 1.16 -5.31
CA PRO A 88 11.48 2.40 -6.09
C PRO A 88 11.43 2.11 -7.59
N GLN A 89 10.55 2.82 -8.28
CA GLN A 89 10.33 2.71 -9.72
C GLN A 89 10.56 4.07 -10.40
N PRO A 90 11.81 4.57 -10.47
CA PRO A 90 12.12 5.92 -10.93
C PRO A 90 11.72 6.19 -12.39
N GLN A 91 11.64 5.15 -13.21
CA GLN A 91 11.14 5.22 -14.59
C GLN A 91 9.65 5.60 -14.69
N HIS A 92 8.92 5.53 -13.59
CA HIS A 92 7.50 5.90 -13.50
C HIS A 92 7.28 7.25 -12.77
N GLY A 93 8.34 7.94 -12.39
CA GLY A 93 8.29 9.25 -11.75
C GLY A 93 8.89 9.27 -10.32
N PRO A 94 8.99 10.47 -9.71
CA PRO A 94 9.49 10.62 -8.35
C PRO A 94 8.53 9.99 -7.35
N ASN A 95 9.08 9.38 -6.29
CA ASN A 95 8.32 8.78 -5.19
C ASN A 95 7.31 7.70 -5.64
N VAL A 96 7.55 7.03 -6.76
CA VAL A 96 6.71 5.92 -7.24
C VAL A 96 7.37 4.59 -6.89
N TYR A 97 6.56 3.65 -6.39
CA TYR A 97 7.01 2.37 -5.87
C TYR A 97 6.08 1.22 -6.29
N THR A 98 6.63 0.00 -6.34
CA THR A 98 5.85 -1.22 -6.14
C THR A 98 5.88 -1.60 -4.66
N ILE A 99 4.79 -2.18 -4.16
CA ILE A 99 4.68 -2.71 -2.79
C ILE A 99 4.41 -4.20 -2.91
N GLU A 100 5.35 -5.02 -2.49
CA GLU A 100 5.34 -6.47 -2.64
C GLU A 100 5.44 -7.15 -1.28
N LEU A 101 5.02 -8.40 -1.14
CA LEU A 101 5.43 -9.22 0.00
C LEU A 101 6.96 -9.28 0.07
N ALA A 102 7.52 -9.50 1.26
CA ALA A 102 8.97 -9.60 1.44
C ALA A 102 9.62 -10.69 0.55
N ASP A 103 8.88 -11.77 0.25
CA ASP A 103 9.32 -12.84 -0.65
C ASP A 103 9.14 -12.53 -2.15
N LYS A 104 8.53 -11.37 -2.47
CA LYS A 104 8.20 -10.90 -3.83
C LYS A 104 7.29 -11.82 -4.64
N SER A 105 6.54 -12.69 -3.98
CA SER A 105 5.60 -13.61 -4.65
C SER A 105 4.38 -12.88 -5.23
N LYS A 106 3.91 -11.83 -4.54
CA LYS A 106 2.77 -11.00 -4.91
C LYS A 106 2.98 -9.57 -4.44
N GLY A 107 2.27 -8.63 -5.06
CA GLY A 107 2.24 -7.24 -4.65
C GLY A 107 0.87 -6.61 -4.75
N TRP A 108 0.79 -5.38 -4.26
CA TRP A 108 -0.43 -4.60 -4.18
C TRP A 108 -0.90 -4.23 -5.59
N VAL A 109 -2.20 -4.40 -5.84
CA VAL A 109 -2.86 -4.02 -7.08
C VAL A 109 -4.20 -3.37 -6.73
N VAL A 110 -4.47 -2.21 -7.30
CA VAL A 110 -5.84 -1.65 -7.28
C VAL A 110 -6.53 -2.10 -8.57
N PRO A 111 -7.49 -3.03 -8.51
CA PRO A 111 -8.02 -3.70 -9.70
C PRO A 111 -8.94 -2.80 -10.54
N THR A 112 -9.69 -1.89 -9.90
CA THR A 112 -10.74 -1.09 -10.52
C THR A 112 -10.77 0.34 -9.97
N GLU A 113 -11.35 1.26 -10.73
CA GLU A 113 -11.57 2.65 -10.30
C GLU A 113 -12.80 2.85 -9.40
N GLU A 114 -13.59 1.78 -9.21
CA GLU A 114 -14.77 1.81 -8.35
C GLU A 114 -14.41 2.31 -6.94
N PRO A 115 -15.26 3.16 -6.33
CA PRO A 115 -15.04 3.62 -4.96
C PRO A 115 -14.89 2.45 -4.01
N GLU A 116 -14.04 2.61 -2.98
CA GLU A 116 -13.90 1.61 -1.91
C GLU A 116 -13.42 0.24 -2.41
N THR A 117 -12.74 0.20 -3.55
CA THR A 117 -12.11 -1.01 -4.08
C THR A 117 -10.95 -1.42 -3.16
N GLN A 118 -11.07 -2.59 -2.53
CA GLN A 118 -10.00 -3.17 -1.72
C GLN A 118 -8.76 -3.48 -2.56
N VAL A 119 -7.58 -3.22 -1.99
CA VAL A 119 -6.30 -3.54 -2.60
C VAL A 119 -6.15 -5.05 -2.66
N ALA A 120 -5.97 -5.58 -3.87
CA ALA A 120 -5.71 -6.98 -4.11
C ALA A 120 -4.21 -7.29 -3.99
N LEU A 121 -3.90 -8.54 -3.69
CA LEU A 121 -2.54 -9.06 -3.68
C LEU A 121 -2.36 -10.10 -4.78
N GLN A 122 -1.59 -9.76 -5.82
CA GLN A 122 -1.43 -10.56 -7.03
C GLN A 122 0.02 -10.58 -7.50
N PRO A 123 0.47 -11.59 -8.26
CA PRO A 123 1.75 -11.53 -8.96
C PRO A 123 1.83 -10.27 -9.83
N LEU A 124 2.87 -9.46 -9.64
CA LEU A 124 3.05 -8.26 -10.45
C LEU A 124 3.42 -8.63 -11.89
N ILE A 125 2.93 -7.85 -12.84
CA ILE A 125 3.25 -8.01 -14.27
C ILE A 125 3.99 -6.78 -14.76
N SER A 126 4.96 -6.99 -15.65
CA SER A 126 5.73 -5.91 -16.25
C SER A 126 6.15 -6.26 -17.68
N THR A 127 6.56 -5.24 -18.42
CA THR A 127 7.19 -5.42 -19.73
C THR A 127 8.57 -6.07 -19.60
N LYS A 128 9.05 -6.71 -20.68
CA LYS A 128 10.42 -7.23 -20.77
C LYS A 128 11.48 -6.15 -21.11
N SER A 129 11.17 -4.87 -20.91
CA SER A 129 12.11 -3.77 -21.19
C SER A 129 13.12 -3.59 -20.05
N ILE A 130 14.17 -2.80 -20.30
CA ILE A 130 15.14 -2.38 -19.28
C ILE A 130 15.13 -0.84 -19.23
N PRO A 131 14.62 -0.21 -18.15
CA PRO A 131 13.95 -0.83 -17.01
C PRO A 131 12.55 -1.40 -17.35
N PRO A 132 12.04 -2.37 -16.57
CA PRO A 132 10.67 -2.88 -16.72
C PRO A 132 9.64 -1.78 -16.52
N GLN A 133 8.54 -1.84 -17.25
CA GLN A 133 7.39 -0.96 -17.09
C GLN A 133 6.24 -1.73 -16.44
N PHE A 134 5.70 -1.21 -15.35
CA PHE A 134 4.57 -1.78 -14.63
C PHE A 134 3.27 -1.05 -15.00
N PRO A 135 2.11 -1.74 -15.02
CA PRO A 135 0.81 -1.10 -15.09
C PRO A 135 0.61 -0.13 -13.92
N ALA A 136 -0.06 0.99 -14.18
CA ALA A 136 -0.32 2.01 -13.14
C ALA A 136 -1.16 1.49 -11.96
N THR A 137 -1.90 0.40 -12.13
CA THR A 137 -2.66 -0.28 -11.07
C THR A 137 -1.76 -0.94 -10.02
N GLN A 138 -0.47 -1.17 -10.34
CA GLN A 138 0.55 -1.80 -9.49
C GLN A 138 1.55 -0.79 -8.92
N LEU A 139 1.35 0.49 -9.24
CA LEU A 139 2.26 1.57 -8.89
C LEU A 139 1.60 2.50 -7.87
N PHE A 140 2.37 2.84 -6.85
CA PHE A 140 1.91 3.66 -5.74
C PHE A 140 2.87 4.82 -5.54
N MET A 141 2.33 6.03 -5.48
CA MET A 141 3.06 7.20 -5.02
C MET A 141 3.06 7.21 -3.49
N ILE A 142 4.24 7.29 -2.89
CA ILE A 142 4.42 7.34 -1.43
C ILE A 142 5.09 8.67 -1.09
N ALA A 143 4.30 9.63 -0.61
CA ALA A 143 4.77 10.99 -0.31
C ALA A 143 4.82 11.22 1.20
N PRO A 144 5.86 11.86 1.75
CA PRO A 144 5.92 12.15 3.18
C PRO A 144 4.74 13.05 3.57
N MET A 145 4.12 12.73 4.71
CA MET A 145 3.14 13.61 5.33
C MET A 145 3.92 14.77 5.95
N ASN A 146 3.96 15.91 5.26
CA ASN A 146 4.50 17.12 5.87
C ASN A 146 3.46 17.61 6.88
N MET A 147 3.76 17.48 8.19
CA MET A 147 3.09 18.29 9.20
C MET A 147 3.70 19.70 9.07
N GLU A 148 2.95 20.63 8.48
CA GLU A 148 3.26 22.06 8.61
C GLU A 148 3.05 22.53 10.05
#